data_AF-A0A7V2L743-F1
#
_entry.id   AF-A0A7V2L743-F1
#
_cell.length_a   1.000
_cell.length_b   1.000
_cell.length_c   1.000
_cell.angle_alpha   90.00
_cell.angle_beta   90.00
_cell.angle_gamma   90.00
#
_symmetry.space_group_name_H-M   'P 1'
#
loop_
_entity.id
_entity.type
_entity.pdbx_description
1 polymer ?
#
loop_
_entity_poly.entity_id
_entity_poly.type
_entity_poly.pdbx_seq_one_letter_code
_entity_poly.pdbx_strand_id
1 'polypeptide(L)'
;MKRKRFLAVFVLCSVLAMVLGAATTYAQPPSPAIIKSYVIQNIDGSDVTTGHLMAGDTYTVSLEIEVGVGLANTTLALTTPLNKVGDVYWKLENDYAGVDTESWQPGRPSIEFDALQGIAEFTLRGSVPSDYTSEKLSSNEEYLHFTRDISLVELSLGEEVLGEVEIQVKDQAIVAYEQTLADKELLLQEATTDPNAADPKYVKLVEDIIDHAKDLYANGYVADAKTLLDTLPSSVSGFPIPVSQKSFLPYIIGIAVLAVILIVFAGLFLRARSNSSFVRQQVDEEA
;
A
#
# COMPACT_ATOMS: atom_id res chain seq x y z
N MET A 1 -16.12 -60.09 -31.17
CA MET A 1 -16.54 -58.72 -31.60
C MET A 1 -16.05 -57.56 -30.70
N LYS A 2 -15.55 -57.78 -29.47
CA LYS A 2 -15.16 -56.69 -28.55
C LYS A 2 -13.83 -55.98 -28.87
N ARG A 3 -12.85 -56.66 -29.48
CA ARG A 3 -11.51 -56.06 -29.80
C ARG A 3 -11.51 -55.03 -30.93
N LYS A 4 -12.39 -55.18 -31.94
CA LYS A 4 -12.46 -54.24 -33.08
C LYS A 4 -13.09 -52.89 -32.70
N ARG A 5 -13.97 -52.88 -31.68
CA ARG A 5 -14.61 -51.64 -31.18
C ARG A 5 -13.65 -50.80 -30.33
N PHE A 6 -12.75 -51.43 -29.58
CA PHE A 6 -11.73 -50.72 -28.80
C PHE A 6 -10.68 -50.02 -29.67
N LEU A 7 -10.25 -50.66 -30.77
CA LEU A 7 -9.29 -50.07 -31.69
C LEU A 7 -9.87 -48.84 -32.41
N ALA A 8 -11.15 -48.90 -32.82
CA ALA A 8 -11.82 -47.78 -33.46
C ALA A 8 -11.99 -46.57 -32.54
N VAL A 9 -12.31 -46.80 -31.26
CA VAL A 9 -12.43 -45.72 -30.25
C VAL A 9 -11.06 -45.11 -29.94
N PHE A 10 -10.00 -45.92 -29.87
CA PHE A 10 -8.66 -45.42 -29.61
C PHE A 10 -8.13 -44.56 -30.77
N VAL A 11 -8.36 -44.99 -32.01
CA VAL A 11 -7.97 -44.20 -33.21
C VAL A 11 -8.78 -42.91 -33.31
N LEU A 12 -10.08 -42.93 -32.99
CA LEU A 12 -10.91 -41.72 -33.00
C LEU A 12 -10.47 -40.71 -31.93
N CYS A 13 -10.13 -41.17 -30.73
CA CYS A 13 -9.61 -40.30 -29.66
C CYS A 13 -8.22 -39.73 -30.00
N SER A 14 -7.34 -40.50 -30.65
CA SER A 14 -6.02 -40.01 -31.06
C SER A 14 -6.11 -38.94 -32.15
N VAL A 15 -7.06 -39.05 -33.09
CA VAL A 15 -7.29 -38.03 -34.11
C VAL A 15 -7.92 -36.77 -33.50
N LEU A 16 -8.85 -36.93 -32.55
CA LEU A 16 -9.45 -35.78 -31.84
C LEU A 16 -8.43 -35.05 -30.96
N ALA A 17 -7.49 -35.77 -30.33
CA ALA A 17 -6.40 -35.19 -29.56
C ALA A 17 -5.37 -34.45 -30.44
N MET A 18 -5.18 -34.88 -31.69
CA MET A 18 -4.32 -34.18 -32.66
C MET A 18 -4.94 -32.88 -33.16
N VAL A 19 -6.27 -32.81 -33.31
CA VAL A 19 -6.97 -31.59 -33.76
C VAL A 19 -7.10 -30.55 -32.63
N LEU A 20 -7.11 -30.98 -31.37
CA LEU A 20 -7.11 -30.09 -30.20
C LEU A 20 -5.71 -29.66 -29.75
N GLY A 21 -4.65 -30.26 -30.30
CA GLY A 21 -3.24 -29.93 -30.00
C GLY A 21 -2.63 -28.85 -30.89
N ALA A 22 -3.38 -28.30 -31.85
CA ALA A 22 -2.98 -27.09 -32.56
C ALA A 22 -3.13 -25.91 -31.59
N ALA A 23 -2.10 -25.72 -30.75
CA ALA A 23 -1.89 -24.44 -30.11
C ALA A 23 -1.86 -23.39 -31.23
N THR A 24 -2.96 -22.65 -31.35
CA THR A 24 -2.97 -21.40 -32.09
C THR A 24 -2.03 -20.48 -31.34
N THR A 25 -0.74 -20.57 -31.64
CA THR A 25 0.18 -19.47 -31.44
C THR A 25 -0.37 -18.35 -32.29
N TYR A 26 -1.19 -17.49 -31.68
CA TYR A 26 -1.42 -16.16 -32.20
C TYR A 26 -0.03 -15.53 -32.24
N ALA A 27 0.63 -15.62 -33.39
CA ALA A 27 1.74 -14.74 -33.68
C ALA A 27 1.13 -13.35 -33.59
N GLN A 28 1.44 -12.61 -32.52
CA GLN A 28 1.19 -11.19 -32.54
C GLN A 28 1.87 -10.66 -33.80
N PRO A 29 1.19 -9.83 -34.61
CA PRO A 29 1.89 -9.16 -35.69
C PRO A 29 3.11 -8.46 -35.08
N PRO A 30 4.30 -8.58 -35.71
CA PRO A 30 5.49 -7.93 -35.18
C PRO A 30 5.19 -6.44 -35.04
N SER A 31 5.24 -5.91 -33.81
CA SER A 31 5.15 -4.47 -33.60
C SER A 31 6.30 -3.82 -34.39
N PRO A 32 6.03 -2.79 -35.19
CA PRO A 32 7.06 -2.18 -36.02
C PRO A 32 8.18 -1.55 -35.18
N ALA A 33 7.85 -1.12 -33.97
CA ALA A 33 8.79 -0.62 -32.98
C ALA A 33 8.38 -1.05 -31.56
N ILE A 34 9.36 -1.25 -30.68
CA ILE A 34 9.14 -1.56 -29.27
C ILE A 34 10.07 -0.73 -28.40
N ILE A 35 9.61 -0.36 -27.20
CA ILE A 35 10.49 0.13 -26.13
C ILE A 35 11.22 -1.10 -25.58
N LYS A 36 12.50 -1.23 -25.92
CA LYS A 36 13.33 -2.39 -25.59
C LYS A 36 13.77 -2.38 -24.14
N SER A 37 14.21 -1.22 -23.67
CA SER A 37 14.68 -1.02 -22.31
C SER A 37 14.44 0.42 -21.88
N TYR A 38 14.31 0.62 -20.57
CA TYR A 38 14.20 1.95 -19.97
C TYR A 38 14.85 1.96 -18.59
N VAL A 39 15.37 3.11 -18.20
CA VAL A 39 15.93 3.38 -16.87
C VAL A 39 15.43 4.73 -16.41
N ILE A 40 14.88 4.80 -15.20
CA ILE A 40 14.38 6.04 -14.60
C ILE A 40 15.32 6.43 -13.46
N GLN A 41 15.86 7.64 -13.54
CA GLN A 41 16.79 8.18 -12.55
C GLN A 41 16.21 9.43 -11.89
N ASN A 42 16.44 9.57 -10.59
CA ASN A 42 16.19 10.80 -9.87
C ASN A 42 17.30 11.84 -10.16
N ILE A 43 17.12 13.08 -9.72
CA ILE A 43 18.09 14.17 -9.93
C ILE A 43 19.47 13.92 -9.31
N ASP A 44 19.54 13.04 -8.30
CA ASP A 44 20.78 12.60 -7.66
C ASP A 44 21.47 11.45 -8.40
N GLY A 45 20.87 10.92 -9.48
CA GLY A 45 21.37 9.80 -10.26
C GLY A 45 21.02 8.43 -9.70
N SER A 46 20.22 8.35 -8.63
CA SER A 46 19.69 7.07 -8.12
C SER A 46 18.68 6.46 -9.08
N ASP A 47 18.76 5.14 -9.28
CA ASP A 47 17.83 4.38 -10.11
C ASP A 47 16.53 4.12 -9.32
N VAL A 48 15.41 4.55 -9.89
CA VAL A 48 14.05 4.39 -9.33
C VAL A 48 13.12 3.60 -10.24
N THR A 49 13.67 2.87 -11.22
CA THR A 49 12.91 2.17 -12.28
C THR A 49 11.88 1.18 -11.74
N THR A 50 12.15 0.52 -10.61
CA THR A 50 11.26 -0.47 -9.99
C THR A 50 10.42 0.09 -8.83
N GLY A 51 10.57 1.37 -8.53
CA GLY A 51 9.92 2.03 -7.41
C GLY A 51 8.64 2.76 -7.81
N HIS A 52 8.41 3.85 -7.10
CA HIS A 52 7.34 4.79 -7.38
C HIS A 52 7.97 6.18 -7.55
N LEU A 53 7.30 7.05 -8.29
CA LEU A 53 7.70 8.44 -8.45
C LEU A 53 6.96 9.34 -7.48
N MET A 54 7.57 10.48 -7.17
CA MET A 54 7.00 11.53 -6.35
C MET A 54 6.37 12.59 -7.24
N ALA A 55 5.14 12.97 -6.94
CA ALA A 55 4.48 14.12 -7.55
C ALA A 55 5.30 15.40 -7.27
N GLY A 56 5.59 16.18 -8.30
CA GLY A 56 6.39 17.41 -8.21
C GLY A 56 7.90 17.21 -8.40
N ASP A 57 8.41 15.98 -8.31
CA ASP A 57 9.83 15.71 -8.48
C ASP A 57 10.24 15.59 -9.94
N THR A 58 11.54 15.75 -10.19
CA THR A 58 12.14 15.71 -11.53
C THR A 58 12.88 14.41 -11.75
N TYR A 59 12.63 13.78 -12.89
CA TYR A 59 13.24 12.53 -13.30
C TYR A 59 13.92 12.64 -14.66
N THR A 60 14.90 11.77 -14.87
CA THR A 60 15.54 11.52 -16.16
C THR A 60 15.22 10.09 -16.58
N VAL A 61 14.60 9.92 -17.75
CA VAL A 61 14.21 8.62 -18.29
C VAL A 61 15.06 8.34 -19.52
N SER A 62 15.93 7.34 -19.46
CA SER A 62 16.71 6.86 -20.60
C SER A 62 16.00 5.68 -21.24
N LEU A 63 15.83 5.70 -22.56
CA LEU A 63 14.99 4.78 -23.32
C LEU A 63 15.75 4.24 -24.52
N GLU A 64 15.65 2.93 -24.77
CA GLU A 64 16.07 2.31 -26.01
C GLU A 64 14.84 1.85 -26.79
N ILE A 65 14.68 2.33 -28.02
CA ILE A 65 13.60 1.94 -28.91
C ILE A 65 14.18 1.12 -30.04
N GLU A 66 13.70 -0.12 -30.19
CA GLU A 66 14.09 -1.01 -31.27
C GLU A 66 13.03 -0.99 -32.37
N VAL A 67 13.44 -0.54 -33.55
CA VAL A 67 12.61 -0.57 -34.77
C VAL A 67 13.04 -1.80 -35.58
N GLY A 68 12.26 -2.88 -35.46
CA GLY A 68 12.62 -4.19 -36.00
C GLY A 68 12.56 -4.26 -37.52
N VAL A 69 11.63 -3.53 -38.13
CA VAL A 69 11.50 -3.37 -39.58
C VAL A 69 11.29 -1.91 -39.91
N GLY A 70 12.09 -1.39 -40.85
CA GLY A 70 11.87 -0.06 -41.36
C GLY A 70 10.56 -0.02 -42.15
N LEU A 71 9.63 0.84 -41.74
CA LEU A 71 8.38 1.05 -42.47
C LEU A 71 8.48 2.38 -43.23
N ALA A 72 8.45 2.30 -44.56
CA ALA A 72 8.53 3.50 -45.39
C ALA A 72 7.31 4.41 -45.16
N ASN A 73 7.54 5.72 -45.01
CA ASN A 73 6.52 6.74 -44.75
C ASN A 73 5.69 6.50 -43.48
N THR A 74 6.33 5.96 -42.44
CA THR A 74 5.71 5.69 -41.14
C THR A 74 6.43 6.51 -40.09
N THR A 75 5.70 7.42 -39.46
CA THR A 75 6.19 8.30 -38.41
C THR A 75 5.75 7.79 -37.05
N LEU A 76 6.71 7.56 -36.18
CA LEU A 76 6.50 7.22 -34.78
C LEU A 76 6.46 8.51 -33.96
N ALA A 77 5.65 8.53 -32.92
CA ALA A 77 5.60 9.62 -31.96
C ALA A 77 5.95 9.11 -30.56
N LEU A 78 6.81 9.84 -29.86
CA LEU A 78 7.01 9.69 -28.41
C LEU A 78 6.38 10.88 -27.71
N THR A 79 5.51 10.60 -26.76
CA THR A 79 4.81 11.62 -25.99
C THR A 79 5.05 11.41 -24.51
N THR A 80 5.14 12.52 -23.76
CA THR A 80 5.22 12.48 -22.30
C THR A 80 4.18 13.41 -21.65
N PRO A 81 3.56 13.00 -20.53
CA PRO A 81 2.73 13.86 -19.70
C PRO A 81 3.54 14.68 -18.67
N LEU A 82 4.86 14.52 -18.62
CA LEU A 82 5.71 15.26 -17.69
C LEU A 82 5.71 16.76 -17.99
N ASN A 83 5.85 17.57 -16.96
CA ASN A 83 6.08 19.00 -17.07
C ASN A 83 7.51 19.31 -17.50
N LYS A 84 7.66 20.40 -18.24
CA LYS A 84 8.95 20.86 -18.75
C LYS A 84 9.90 21.25 -17.61
N VAL A 85 11.12 20.74 -17.65
CA VAL A 85 12.21 21.18 -16.77
C VAL A 85 13.33 21.78 -17.60
N GLY A 86 13.44 23.11 -17.58
CA GLY A 86 14.36 23.85 -18.44
C GLY A 86 13.81 24.06 -19.86
N ASP A 87 14.69 23.99 -20.86
CA ASP A 87 14.33 24.32 -22.25
C ASP A 87 14.05 23.10 -23.14
N VAL A 88 14.38 21.89 -22.67
CA VAL A 88 14.37 20.65 -23.44
C VAL A 88 13.70 19.52 -22.65
N TYR A 89 12.85 18.75 -23.31
CA TYR A 89 12.35 17.45 -22.82
C TYR A 89 13.25 16.32 -23.31
N TRP A 90 13.44 16.25 -24.63
CA TRP A 90 14.03 15.10 -25.30
C TRP A 90 15.42 15.38 -25.82
N LYS A 91 16.33 14.44 -25.59
CA LYS A 91 17.66 14.41 -26.18
C LYS A 91 17.88 13.06 -26.86
N LEU A 92 18.32 13.10 -28.11
CA LEU A 92 18.79 11.92 -28.81
C LEU A 92 20.25 11.67 -28.40
N GLU A 93 20.57 10.46 -27.93
CA GLU A 93 21.91 10.11 -27.44
C GLU A 93 22.79 9.48 -28.53
N ASN A 94 22.17 8.99 -29.62
CA ASN A 94 22.87 8.35 -30.74
C ASN A 94 22.54 9.01 -32.10
N ASP A 95 23.31 8.68 -33.15
CA ASP A 95 23.07 9.22 -34.50
C ASP A 95 22.00 8.41 -35.27
N TYR A 96 20.82 8.25 -34.69
CA TYR A 96 19.74 7.48 -35.31
C TYR A 96 19.17 8.21 -36.54
N ALA A 97 19.31 7.58 -37.71
CA ALA A 97 18.99 8.20 -39.01
C ALA A 97 17.51 8.55 -39.23
N GLY A 98 16.59 7.98 -38.45
CA GLY A 98 15.16 8.31 -38.54
C GLY A 98 14.81 9.66 -37.90
N VAL A 99 15.76 10.30 -37.22
CA VAL A 99 15.58 11.60 -36.58
C VAL A 99 16.30 12.68 -37.41
N ASP A 100 15.54 13.64 -37.93
CA ASP A 100 16.10 14.84 -38.54
C ASP A 100 16.47 15.85 -37.46
N THR A 101 17.74 15.88 -37.08
CA THR A 101 18.26 16.78 -36.03
C THR A 101 18.25 18.26 -36.40
N GLU A 102 18.09 18.62 -37.68
CA GLU A 102 18.02 20.03 -38.11
C GLU A 102 16.62 20.64 -37.90
N SER A 103 15.56 19.83 -38.04
CA SER A 103 14.17 20.27 -37.86
C SER A 103 13.57 19.84 -36.50
N TRP A 104 14.25 18.96 -35.77
CA TRP A 104 13.86 18.46 -34.46
C TRP A 104 13.59 19.57 -33.44
N GLN A 105 12.48 19.45 -32.70
CA GLN A 105 12.11 20.38 -31.63
C GLN A 105 12.15 19.70 -30.26
N PRO A 106 13.31 19.67 -29.60
CA PRO A 106 13.51 18.91 -28.36
C PRO A 106 12.72 19.50 -27.17
N GLY A 107 12.21 20.73 -27.31
CA GLY A 107 11.46 21.45 -26.29
C GLY A 107 9.95 21.19 -26.27
N ARG A 108 9.43 20.28 -27.11
CA ARG A 108 8.02 19.86 -27.09
C ARG A 108 7.83 18.57 -26.27
N PRO A 109 6.67 18.37 -25.63
CA PRO A 109 6.38 17.13 -24.89
C PRO A 109 6.17 15.92 -25.81
N SER A 110 6.00 16.15 -27.10
CA SER A 110 5.91 15.12 -28.13
C SER A 110 6.94 15.37 -29.23
N ILE A 111 7.57 14.29 -29.69
CA ILE A 111 8.56 14.26 -30.77
C ILE A 111 8.13 13.20 -31.79
N GLU A 112 8.37 13.49 -33.07
CA GLU A 112 8.05 12.62 -34.20
C GLU A 112 9.34 12.21 -34.91
N PHE A 113 9.46 10.95 -35.33
CA PHE A 113 10.60 10.44 -36.07
C PHE A 113 10.21 9.31 -37.01
N ASP A 114 11.01 9.10 -38.06
CA ASP A 114 10.75 8.07 -39.06
C ASP A 114 11.13 6.68 -38.53
N ALA A 115 10.26 5.70 -38.77
CA ALA A 115 10.48 4.31 -38.41
C ALA A 115 11.51 3.63 -39.33
N LEU A 116 12.79 3.96 -39.16
CA LEU A 116 13.91 3.30 -39.86
C LEU A 116 14.48 2.15 -39.03
N GLN A 117 14.88 1.06 -39.70
CA GLN A 117 15.40 -0.11 -38.98
C GLN A 117 16.66 0.26 -38.15
N GLY A 118 16.65 -0.03 -36.86
CA GLY A 118 17.76 0.29 -35.95
C GLY A 118 17.31 0.46 -34.50
N ILE A 119 18.22 1.02 -33.69
CA ILE A 119 17.98 1.34 -32.28
C ILE A 119 18.08 2.86 -32.13
N ALA A 120 17.07 3.49 -31.55
CA ALA A 120 17.09 4.89 -31.18
C ALA A 120 17.21 5.02 -29.66
N GLU A 121 18.15 5.85 -29.20
CA GLU A 121 18.42 6.06 -27.78
C GLU A 121 17.98 7.48 -27.39
N PHE A 122 16.98 7.56 -26.52
CA PHE A 122 16.40 8.83 -26.08
C PHE A 122 16.57 9.03 -24.58
N THR A 123 16.89 10.26 -24.20
CA THR A 123 16.83 10.74 -22.82
C THR A 123 15.71 11.76 -22.71
N LEU A 124 14.74 11.50 -21.83
CA LEU A 124 13.68 12.42 -21.44
C LEU A 124 14.01 13.03 -20.07
N ARG A 125 13.88 14.33 -19.92
CA ARG A 125 13.92 15.02 -18.63
C ARG A 125 12.66 15.83 -18.40
N GLY A 126 11.98 15.56 -17.28
CA GLY A 126 10.75 16.24 -16.94
C GLY A 126 10.38 16.06 -15.48
N SER A 127 9.42 16.87 -15.00
CA SER A 127 8.88 16.74 -13.65
C SER A 127 7.47 16.19 -13.67
N VAL A 128 7.16 15.33 -12.71
CA VAL A 128 5.78 14.86 -12.53
C VAL A 128 4.95 16.06 -12.05
N PRO A 129 3.75 16.33 -12.61
CA PRO A 129 2.89 17.39 -12.12
C PRO A 129 2.67 17.29 -10.60
N SER A 130 2.83 18.39 -9.88
CA SER A 130 2.73 18.39 -8.41
C SER A 130 1.32 18.07 -7.91
N ASP A 131 0.32 18.30 -8.75
CA ASP A 131 -1.09 18.01 -8.49
C ASP A 131 -1.54 16.65 -9.05
N TYR A 132 -0.64 15.85 -9.64
CA TYR A 132 -1.01 14.61 -10.34
C TYR A 132 -1.80 13.63 -9.46
N THR A 133 -1.40 13.50 -8.20
CA THR A 133 -2.03 12.61 -7.21
C THR A 133 -3.09 13.31 -6.37
N SER A 134 -3.32 14.62 -6.55
CA SER A 134 -4.18 15.40 -5.66
C SER A 134 -5.39 15.97 -6.38
N GLU A 135 -6.57 15.79 -5.81
CA GLU A 135 -7.82 16.36 -6.30
C GLU A 135 -8.41 17.34 -5.29
N LYS A 136 -8.64 18.58 -5.72
CA LYS A 136 -9.24 19.60 -4.84
C LYS A 136 -10.72 19.33 -4.65
N LEU A 137 -11.16 19.22 -3.40
CA LEU A 137 -12.59 19.17 -3.06
C LEU A 137 -13.24 20.52 -3.35
N SER A 138 -14.36 20.51 -4.08
CA SER A 138 -15.06 21.72 -4.52
C SER A 138 -15.58 22.60 -3.37
N SER A 139 -15.64 22.06 -2.14
CA SER A 139 -16.22 22.71 -0.96
C SER A 139 -15.21 23.37 -0.02
N ASN A 140 -13.92 23.00 -0.04
CA ASN A 140 -12.90 23.44 0.94
C ASN A 140 -11.50 23.64 0.29
N GLU A 141 -10.50 24.06 1.07
CA GLU A 141 -9.06 24.00 0.70
C GLU A 141 -8.43 22.60 0.93
N GLU A 142 -9.26 21.58 1.09
CA GLU A 142 -8.83 20.19 1.29
C GLU A 142 -8.58 19.50 -0.05
N TYR A 143 -7.56 18.64 -0.06
CA TYR A 143 -7.17 17.84 -1.20
C TYR A 143 -7.34 16.35 -0.86
N LEU A 144 -7.96 15.62 -1.79
CA LEU A 144 -7.95 14.16 -1.78
C LEU A 144 -6.69 13.69 -2.47
N HIS A 145 -6.03 12.68 -1.92
CA HIS A 145 -4.78 12.16 -2.43
C HIS A 145 -4.97 10.71 -2.87
N PHE A 146 -4.64 10.42 -4.13
CA PHE A 146 -4.77 9.10 -4.73
C PHE A 146 -3.45 8.69 -5.36
N THR A 147 -3.06 7.45 -5.09
CA THR A 147 -1.99 6.81 -5.85
C THR A 147 -2.48 6.60 -7.28
N ARG A 148 -1.67 6.99 -8.27
CA ARG A 148 -2.04 6.92 -9.70
C ARG A 148 -0.88 6.45 -10.53
N ASP A 149 -1.16 5.68 -11.56
CA ASP A 149 -0.15 5.29 -12.54
C ASP A 149 -0.03 6.41 -13.59
N ILE A 150 1.21 6.73 -13.99
CA ILE A 150 1.53 7.68 -15.05
C ILE A 150 2.24 6.94 -16.18
N SER A 151 1.75 7.10 -17.41
CA SER A 151 2.45 6.67 -18.61
C SER A 151 3.52 7.71 -18.93
N LEU A 152 4.75 7.51 -18.45
CA LEU A 152 5.85 8.48 -18.58
C LEU A 152 6.20 8.77 -20.03
N VAL A 153 6.13 7.72 -20.85
CA VAL A 153 6.49 7.71 -22.25
C VAL A 153 5.51 6.79 -22.96
N GLU A 154 4.84 7.34 -23.96
CA GLU A 154 3.98 6.61 -24.86
C GLU A 154 4.61 6.62 -26.25
N LEU A 155 4.87 5.43 -26.80
CA LEU A 155 5.29 5.23 -28.18
C LEU A 155 4.06 4.89 -29.01
N SER A 156 3.76 5.72 -30.00
CA SER A 156 2.59 5.56 -30.87
C SER A 156 2.94 5.60 -32.35
N LEU A 157 2.08 4.99 -33.15
CA LEU A 157 2.03 5.07 -34.60
C LEU A 157 0.67 5.61 -35.03
N GLY A 158 0.58 6.90 -35.30
CA GLY A 158 -0.70 7.56 -35.57
C GLY A 158 -1.59 7.54 -34.32
N GLU A 159 -2.70 6.81 -34.37
CA GLU A 159 -3.62 6.63 -33.24
C GLU A 159 -3.37 5.31 -32.46
N GLU A 160 -2.47 4.45 -32.94
CA GLU A 160 -2.18 3.17 -32.31
C GLU A 160 -1.01 3.30 -31.32
N VAL A 161 -1.24 2.94 -30.06
CA VAL A 161 -0.18 2.87 -29.02
C VAL A 161 0.56 1.56 -29.18
N LEU A 162 1.87 1.63 -29.45
CA LEU A 162 2.76 0.49 -29.64
C LEU A 162 3.41 0.03 -28.33
N GLY A 163 3.60 0.94 -27.38
CA GLY A 163 4.17 0.64 -26.09
C GLY A 163 4.16 1.84 -25.16
N GLU A 164 4.16 1.57 -23.86
CA GLU A 164 4.13 2.58 -22.82
C GLU A 164 5.00 2.19 -21.63
N VAL A 165 5.50 3.20 -20.93
CA VAL A 165 6.23 3.03 -19.67
C VAL A 165 5.36 3.58 -18.54
N GLU A 166 4.55 2.71 -17.94
CA GLU A 166 3.72 3.04 -16.79
C GLU A 166 4.48 2.87 -15.48
N ILE A 167 4.38 3.87 -14.60
CA ILE A 167 4.90 3.80 -13.24
C ILE A 167 3.95 4.44 -12.25
N GLN A 168 3.93 3.92 -11.03
CA GLN A 168 3.11 4.47 -9.98
C GLN A 168 3.67 5.79 -9.45
N VAL A 169 2.82 6.79 -9.28
CA VAL A 169 3.10 8.09 -8.66
C VAL A 169 2.41 8.17 -7.32
N LYS A 170 3.15 8.64 -6.31
CA LYS A 170 2.67 8.98 -4.99
C LYS A 170 3.05 10.41 -4.66
N ASP A 171 2.43 10.98 -3.64
CA ASP A 171 2.91 12.21 -3.03
C ASP A 171 3.43 11.95 -1.61
N GLN A 172 3.98 13.00 -1.02
CA GLN A 172 4.52 12.97 0.32
C GLN A 172 3.46 12.59 1.38
N ALA A 173 2.19 12.93 1.17
CA ALA A 173 1.12 12.61 2.13
C ALA A 173 0.81 11.11 2.12
N ILE A 174 0.71 10.51 0.93
CA ILE A 174 0.53 9.07 0.73
C ILE A 174 1.69 8.30 1.37
N VAL A 175 2.93 8.67 1.06
CA VAL A 175 4.12 7.98 1.62
C VAL A 175 4.16 8.10 3.15
N ALA A 176 3.86 9.27 3.70
CA ALA A 176 3.83 9.47 5.15
C ALA A 176 2.74 8.62 5.83
N TYR A 177 1.57 8.48 5.20
CA TYR A 177 0.52 7.58 5.69
C TYR A 177 0.95 6.12 5.64
N GLU A 178 1.46 5.64 4.49
CA GLU A 178 1.88 4.24 4.32
C GLU A 178 2.97 3.85 5.32
N GLN A 179 3.94 4.74 5.56
CA GLN A 179 4.97 4.53 6.58
C GLN A 179 4.35 4.46 7.99
N THR A 180 3.46 5.40 8.32
CA THR A 180 2.77 5.40 9.62
C THR A 180 1.97 4.11 9.80
N LEU A 181 1.25 3.65 8.78
CA LEU A 181 0.49 2.41 8.81
C LEU A 181 1.40 1.20 9.08
N ALA A 182 2.50 1.07 8.33
CA ALA A 182 3.46 -0.02 8.50
C ALA A 182 4.05 -0.03 9.93
N ASP A 183 4.42 1.15 10.45
CA ASP A 183 4.94 1.28 11.82
C ASP A 183 3.89 0.86 12.87
N LYS A 184 2.62 1.24 12.69
CA LYS A 184 1.53 0.88 13.62
C LYS A 184 1.17 -0.60 13.56
N GLU A 185 1.16 -1.20 12.37
CA GLU A 185 0.94 -2.65 12.20
C GLU A 185 2.06 -3.46 12.85
N LEU A 186 3.32 -3.01 12.70
CA LEU A 186 4.46 -3.63 13.38
C LEU A 186 4.33 -3.52 14.90
N LEU A 187 3.99 -2.33 15.42
CA LEU A 187 3.78 -2.13 16.87
C LEU A 187 2.66 -3.02 17.42
N LEU A 188 1.56 -3.21 16.68
CA LEU A 188 0.48 -4.11 17.06
C LEU A 188 0.95 -5.57 17.09
N GLN A 189 1.76 -5.98 16.10
CA GLN A 189 2.35 -7.31 16.06
C GLN A 189 3.27 -7.57 17.26
N GLU A 190 4.09 -6.59 17.63
CA GLU A 190 4.97 -6.66 18.81
C GLU A 190 4.14 -6.71 20.12
N ALA A 191 3.12 -5.86 20.24
CA ALA A 191 2.25 -5.80 21.41
C ALA A 191 1.42 -7.07 21.65
N THR A 192 1.23 -7.90 20.63
CA THR A 192 0.49 -9.17 20.72
C THR A 192 1.37 -10.39 20.95
N THR A 193 2.69 -10.29 20.74
CA THR A 193 3.65 -11.41 20.88
C THR A 193 4.51 -11.35 22.15
N ASP A 194 4.54 -10.22 22.86
CA ASP A 194 5.26 -10.04 24.13
C ASP A 194 4.64 -10.86 25.29
N PRO A 195 5.42 -11.39 26.27
CA PRO A 195 4.90 -11.98 27.51
C PRO A 195 3.95 -11.05 28.32
N ASN A 196 3.97 -9.74 28.08
CA ASN A 196 2.98 -8.77 28.57
C ASN A 196 1.98 -8.37 27.47
N ALA A 197 1.44 -9.36 26.75
CA ALA A 197 0.52 -9.15 25.65
C ALA A 197 -0.61 -8.16 26.00
N ALA A 198 -0.88 -7.24 25.07
CA ALA A 198 -1.92 -6.24 25.20
C ALA A 198 -3.32 -6.88 25.40
N ASP A 199 -4.23 -6.13 26.02
CA ASP A 199 -5.60 -6.59 26.24
C ASP A 199 -6.26 -6.91 24.89
N PRO A 200 -6.79 -8.13 24.67
CA PRO A 200 -7.41 -8.51 23.42
C PRO A 200 -8.55 -7.57 22.96
N LYS A 201 -9.24 -6.91 23.89
CA LYS A 201 -10.27 -5.91 23.55
C LYS A 201 -9.66 -4.64 22.99
N TYR A 202 -8.50 -4.24 23.50
CA TYR A 202 -7.77 -3.09 23.00
C TYR A 202 -7.12 -3.42 21.65
N VAL A 203 -6.55 -4.61 21.49
CA VAL A 203 -6.05 -5.11 20.19
C VAL A 203 -7.12 -5.00 19.12
N LYS A 204 -8.33 -5.51 19.40
CA LYS A 204 -9.46 -5.40 18.47
C LYS A 204 -9.83 -3.96 18.13
N LEU A 205 -9.84 -3.06 19.12
CA LEU A 205 -10.10 -1.65 18.88
C LEU A 205 -9.03 -1.04 17.95
N VAL A 206 -7.77 -1.40 18.13
CA VAL A 206 -6.67 -0.93 17.26
C VAL A 206 -6.82 -1.48 15.84
N GLU A 207 -7.18 -2.75 15.69
CA GLU A 207 -7.50 -3.35 14.39
C GLU A 207 -8.64 -2.59 13.70
N ASP A 208 -9.76 -2.35 14.41
CA ASP A 208 -10.91 -1.59 13.89
C ASP A 208 -10.51 -0.16 13.46
N ILE A 209 -9.59 0.49 14.21
CA ILE A 209 -9.06 1.83 13.86
C ILE A 209 -8.19 1.77 12.60
N ILE A 210 -7.31 0.76 12.48
CA ILE A 210 -6.47 0.57 11.31
C ILE A 210 -7.32 0.32 10.06
N ASP A 211 -8.35 -0.52 10.17
CA ASP A 211 -9.28 -0.80 9.07
C ASP A 211 -10.04 0.47 8.65
N HIS A 212 -10.50 1.27 9.62
CA HIS A 212 -11.14 2.55 9.31
C HIS A 212 -10.17 3.56 8.65
N ALA A 213 -8.90 3.58 9.06
CA ALA A 213 -7.88 4.40 8.42
C ALA A 213 -7.63 3.95 6.97
N LYS A 214 -7.61 2.64 6.69
CA LYS A 214 -7.51 2.08 5.34
C LYS A 214 -8.70 2.48 4.47
N ASP A 215 -9.92 2.49 5.03
CA ASP A 215 -11.11 2.95 4.32
C ASP A 215 -11.03 4.45 3.97
N LEU A 216 -10.56 5.29 4.90
CA LEU A 216 -10.35 6.72 4.64
C LEU A 216 -9.30 6.94 3.55
N TYR A 217 -8.19 6.21 3.60
CA TYR A 217 -7.15 6.23 2.57
C TYR A 217 -7.68 5.81 1.20
N ALA A 218 -8.48 4.75 1.12
CA ALA A 218 -9.09 4.29 -0.14
C ALA A 218 -10.02 5.33 -0.77
N ASN A 219 -10.60 6.21 0.04
CA ASN A 219 -11.45 7.32 -0.41
C ASN A 219 -10.66 8.63 -0.65
N GLY A 220 -9.33 8.60 -0.53
CA GLY A 220 -8.44 9.74 -0.75
C GLY A 220 -8.25 10.67 0.44
N TYR A 221 -8.88 10.39 1.60
CA TYR A 221 -8.74 11.17 2.83
C TYR A 221 -7.46 10.81 3.59
N VAL A 222 -6.31 10.98 2.93
CA VAL A 222 -5.01 10.52 3.44
C VAL A 222 -4.58 11.25 4.71
N ALA A 223 -4.85 12.56 4.80
CA ALA A 223 -4.55 13.35 5.99
C ALA A 223 -5.36 12.89 7.22
N ASP A 224 -6.65 12.60 7.03
CA ASP A 224 -7.53 12.12 8.10
C ASP A 224 -7.16 10.69 8.51
N ALA A 225 -6.88 9.82 7.53
CA ALA A 225 -6.40 8.47 7.77
C ALA A 225 -5.11 8.47 8.61
N LYS A 226 -4.15 9.33 8.26
CA LYS A 226 -2.92 9.49 9.04
C LYS A 226 -3.21 10.03 10.45
N THR A 227 -4.05 11.06 10.58
CA THR A 227 -4.42 11.63 11.88
C THR A 227 -5.07 10.59 12.79
N LEU A 228 -5.91 9.72 12.22
CA LEU A 228 -6.53 8.61 12.93
C LEU A 228 -5.47 7.61 13.44
N LEU A 229 -4.51 7.23 12.59
CA LEU A 229 -3.41 6.35 13.01
C LEU A 229 -2.50 7.00 14.07
N ASP A 230 -2.30 8.31 14.02
CA ASP A 230 -1.52 9.06 15.01
C ASP A 230 -2.19 9.08 16.40
N THR A 231 -3.49 8.76 16.51
CA THR A 231 -4.16 8.59 17.81
C THR A 231 -3.73 7.32 18.55
N LEU A 232 -3.17 6.34 17.82
CA LEU A 232 -2.69 5.09 18.39
C LEU A 232 -1.36 5.31 19.13
N PRO A 233 -1.07 4.51 20.17
CA PRO A 233 0.20 4.60 20.90
C PRO A 233 1.42 4.55 19.99
N SER A 234 2.46 5.30 20.34
CA SER A 234 3.73 5.33 19.61
C SER A 234 4.75 4.29 20.11
N SER A 235 4.38 3.47 21.09
CA SER A 235 5.24 2.42 21.65
C SER A 235 4.41 1.27 22.22
N VAL A 236 5.03 0.08 22.26
CA VAL A 236 4.44 -1.14 22.85
C VAL A 236 4.01 -0.94 24.31
N SER A 237 4.76 -0.15 25.07
CA SER A 237 4.43 0.19 26.47
C SER A 237 3.17 1.04 26.64
N GLY A 238 2.68 1.67 25.58
CA GLY A 238 1.43 2.44 25.60
C GLY A 238 0.18 1.56 25.46
N PHE A 239 0.35 0.26 25.16
CA PHE A 239 -0.77 -0.67 25.06
C PHE A 239 -1.21 -1.13 26.46
N PRO A 240 -2.52 -1.03 26.79
CA PRO A 240 -3.04 -1.55 28.05
C PRO A 240 -2.83 -3.06 28.16
N ILE A 241 -2.23 -3.52 29.26
CA ILE A 241 -2.08 -4.94 29.59
C ILE A 241 -3.36 -5.38 30.33
N PRO A 242 -3.91 -6.58 30.07
CA PRO A 242 -5.14 -7.02 30.71
C PRO A 242 -4.96 -7.08 32.23
N VAL A 243 -5.88 -6.45 32.96
CA VAL A 243 -5.91 -6.54 34.42
C VAL A 243 -6.27 -7.97 34.82
N SER A 244 -5.27 -8.75 35.21
CA SER A 244 -5.46 -10.09 35.73
C SER A 244 -6.43 -10.07 36.91
N GLN A 245 -7.49 -10.88 36.87
CA GLN A 245 -8.42 -11.06 38.00
C GLN A 245 -7.69 -11.44 39.31
N LYS A 246 -6.46 -11.99 39.23
CA LYS A 246 -5.60 -12.27 40.39
C LYS A 246 -5.13 -11.01 41.12
N SER A 247 -5.20 -9.84 40.51
CA SER A 247 -4.91 -8.54 41.16
C SER A 247 -5.99 -8.15 42.18
N PHE A 248 -7.23 -8.64 42.01
CA PHE A 248 -8.31 -8.43 42.98
C PHE A 248 -8.32 -9.44 44.12
N LEU A 249 -7.62 -10.57 43.96
CA LEU A 249 -7.51 -11.64 44.95
C LEU A 249 -7.03 -11.15 46.33
N PRO A 250 -6.00 -10.30 46.48
CA PRO A 250 -5.63 -9.73 47.78
C PRO A 250 -6.73 -8.83 48.39
N TYR A 251 -7.51 -8.11 47.57
CA TYR A 251 -8.63 -7.31 48.06
C TYR A 251 -9.80 -8.17 48.51
N ILE A 252 -10.13 -9.24 47.77
CA ILE A 252 -11.17 -10.21 48.14
C ILE A 252 -10.78 -10.94 49.44
N ILE A 253 -9.53 -11.38 49.57
CA ILE A 253 -9.01 -11.96 50.82
C ILE A 253 -9.08 -10.94 51.95
N GLY A 254 -8.67 -9.69 51.71
CA GLY A 254 -8.74 -8.61 52.68
C GLY A 254 -10.16 -8.39 53.22
N ILE A 255 -11.15 -8.30 52.33
CA ILE A 255 -12.57 -8.14 52.70
C ILE A 255 -13.08 -9.35 53.48
N ALA A 256 -12.73 -10.58 53.08
CA ALA A 256 -13.14 -11.79 53.77
C ALA A 256 -12.58 -11.87 55.20
N VAL A 257 -11.30 -11.54 55.40
CA VAL A 257 -10.69 -11.49 56.73
C VAL A 257 -11.37 -10.42 57.61
N LEU A 258 -11.64 -9.25 57.04
CA LEU A 258 -12.29 -8.15 57.75
C LEU A 258 -13.71 -8.53 58.20
N ALA A 259 -14.47 -9.25 57.36
CA ALA A 259 -15.79 -9.77 57.70
C ALA A 259 -15.75 -10.76 58.87
N VAL A 260 -14.77 -11.68 58.90
CA VAL A 260 -14.60 -12.64 60.01
C VAL A 260 -14.28 -11.92 61.32
N ILE A 261 -13.38 -10.94 61.29
CA ILE A 261 -13.05 -10.12 62.47
C ILE A 261 -14.30 -9.42 63.00
N LEU A 262 -15.12 -8.85 62.12
CA LEU A 262 -16.35 -8.15 62.48
C LEU A 262 -17.36 -9.09 63.16
N ILE A 263 -17.51 -10.32 62.67
CA ILE A 263 -18.36 -11.35 63.30
C ILE A 263 -17.85 -11.72 64.69
N VAL A 264 -16.53 -11.91 64.85
CA VAL A 264 -15.93 -12.22 66.17
C VAL A 264 -16.14 -11.07 67.15
N PHE A 265 -15.92 -9.82 66.73
CA PHE A 265 -16.16 -8.64 67.56
C PHE A 265 -17.64 -8.48 67.94
N ALA A 266 -18.57 -8.71 67.01
CA ALA A 266 -19.99 -8.68 67.30
C ALA A 266 -20.38 -9.76 68.33
N GLY A 267 -19.85 -10.98 68.20
CA GLY A 267 -20.06 -12.06 69.17
C GLY A 267 -19.50 -11.75 70.56
N LEU A 268 -18.28 -11.20 70.63
CA LEU A 268 -17.67 -10.76 71.88
C LEU A 268 -18.44 -9.60 72.52
N PHE A 269 -18.93 -8.65 71.74
CA PHE A 269 -19.73 -7.53 72.22
C PHE A 269 -21.08 -7.99 72.80
N LEU A 270 -21.76 -8.92 72.13
CA LEU A 270 -22.98 -9.54 72.65
C LEU A 270 -22.73 -10.30 73.95
N ARG A 271 -21.62 -11.05 74.05
CA ARG A 271 -21.23 -11.76 75.28
C ARG A 271 -20.86 -10.80 76.43
N ALA A 272 -20.13 -9.73 76.13
CA ALA A 272 -19.76 -8.70 77.12
C ALA A 272 -21.01 -7.99 77.66
N ARG A 273 -21.98 -7.67 76.79
CA ARG A 273 -23.27 -7.08 77.18
C ARG A 273 -24.14 -8.06 77.97
N SER A 274 -24.13 -9.35 77.62
CA SER A 274 -24.83 -10.38 78.39
C SER A 274 -24.28 -10.48 79.82
N ASN A 275 -22.95 -10.51 79.98
CA ASN A 275 -22.33 -10.59 81.31
C ASN A 275 -22.54 -9.32 82.14
N SER A 276 -22.56 -8.13 81.51
CA SER A 276 -22.87 -6.89 82.24
C SER A 276 -24.34 -6.77 82.65
N SER A 277 -25.26 -7.41 81.91
CA SER A 277 -26.67 -7.51 82.29
C SER A 277 -26.87 -8.34 83.56
N PHE A 278 -26.13 -9.45 83.71
CA PHE A 278 -26.23 -10.29 84.91
C PHE A 278 -25.69 -9.60 86.17
N VAL A 279 -24.62 -8.81 86.05
CA VAL A 279 -24.09 -8.04 87.18
C VAL A 279 -25.04 -6.90 87.59
N ARG A 280 -25.74 -6.26 86.64
CA ARG A 280 -26.77 -5.26 86.98
C ARG A 280 -27.99 -5.88 87.65
N GLN A 281 -28.39 -7.08 87.24
CA GLN A 281 -29.57 -7.74 87.80
C GLN A 281 -29.34 -8.25 89.23
N GLN A 282 -28.10 -8.61 89.60
CA GLN A 282 -27.75 -8.92 91.00
C GLN A 282 -27.69 -7.69 91.92
N VAL A 283 -27.39 -6.50 91.38
CA VAL A 283 -27.36 -5.27 92.18
C VAL A 283 -28.77 -4.70 92.43
N ASP A 284 -29.73 -4.97 91.55
CA ASP A 284 -31.14 -4.58 91.75
C ASP A 284 -31.96 -5.60 92.60
N GLU A 285 -31.45 -6.82 92.84
CA GLU A 285 -32.08 -7.79 93.75
C GLU A 285 -31.59 -7.68 95.21
N GLU A 286 -30.46 -7.00 95.46
CA GLU A 286 -29.89 -6.76 96.81
C GLU A 286 -30.10 -5.33 97.35
N ALA A 287 -30.89 -4.49 96.68
CA ALA A 287 -31.28 -3.14 97.13
C ALA A 287 -32.77 -3.07 97.53
#